data_AF-A0A8T4UV21-F1
#
_entry.id   AF-A0A8T4UV21-F1
#
_cell.length_a   1.000
_cell.length_b   1.000
_cell.length_c   1.000
_cell.angle_alpha   90.00
_cell.angle_beta   90.00
_cell.angle_gamma   90.00
#
_symmetry.space_group_name_H-M   'P 1'
#
loop_
_entity.id
_entity.type
_entity.pdbx_description
1 polymer ?
#
loop_
_entity_poly.entity_id
_entity_poly.type
_entity_poly.pdbx_seq_one_letter_code
_entity_poly.pdbx_strand_id
1 'polypeptide(L)'
;MFNKKEFWHLLVSILVLGFIFGFDDGAKNFLFINWISNLIWILFLTAIAVLFRELVIKLFARRHDVQSQYEIWYVDYLGFYLKEKKGKGFLNIFRETIKKPYPLGILFALILAVASNGKAFFTAVGVHNFKEIESARVGRKHGRMTYLEEAQIASSGIFASLFLAFLALLIGEMFNFKLYSFANINFYLALFNMIPLSRLDGAKIFFGSLLMYIFVLVFLVIGFLLMKLNVLLGFLIGFLIAFGAVLFYYFKYIN
;
A
#
# COMPACT_ATOMS: atom_id res chain seq x y z
N MET A 1 -1.57 -14.59 -13.76
CA MET A 1 -0.16 -14.75 -14.15
C MET A 1 0.46 -13.38 -14.25
N PHE A 2 1.72 -13.24 -13.85
CA PHE A 2 2.46 -11.98 -13.92
C PHE A 2 2.94 -11.73 -15.34
N ASN A 3 2.76 -10.51 -15.84
CA ASN A 3 3.40 -10.11 -17.10
C ASN A 3 4.91 -9.93 -16.87
N LYS A 4 5.73 -10.10 -17.91
CA LYS A 4 7.19 -9.86 -17.85
C LYS A 4 7.52 -8.46 -17.32
N LYS A 5 6.81 -7.42 -17.78
CA LYS A 5 7.00 -6.03 -17.31
C LYS A 5 6.65 -5.87 -15.83
N GLU A 6 5.52 -6.46 -15.44
CA GLU A 6 5.03 -6.46 -14.06
C GLU A 6 6.00 -7.18 -13.12
N PHE A 7 6.54 -8.33 -13.54
CA PHE A 7 7.55 -9.07 -12.79
C PHE A 7 8.79 -8.21 -12.51
N TRP A 8 9.27 -7.45 -13.50
CA TRP A 8 10.38 -6.51 -13.29
C TRP A 8 10.02 -5.39 -12.31
N HIS A 9 8.82 -4.83 -12.39
CA HIS A 9 8.38 -3.80 -11.43
C HIS A 9 8.30 -4.36 -10.01
N LEU A 10 7.77 -5.56 -9.82
CA LEU A 10 7.73 -6.23 -8.52
C LEU A 10 9.14 -6.51 -7.99
N LEU A 11 10.03 -7.03 -8.84
CA LEU A 11 11.40 -7.34 -8.45
C LEU A 11 12.15 -6.08 -8.00
N VAL A 12 12.05 -4.98 -8.75
CA VAL A 12 12.66 -3.70 -8.38
C VAL A 12 12.08 -3.17 -7.07
N SER A 13 10.76 -3.21 -6.90
CA SER A 13 10.13 -2.80 -5.64
C SER A 13 10.57 -3.63 -4.45
N ILE A 14 10.69 -4.96 -4.59
CA ILE A 14 11.17 -5.86 -3.53
C ILE A 14 12.61 -5.51 -3.15
N LEU A 15 13.50 -5.29 -4.13
CA LEU A 15 14.89 -4.91 -3.89
C LEU A 15 15.00 -3.56 -3.16
N VAL A 16 14.27 -2.55 -3.62
CA VAL A 16 14.26 -1.21 -3.01
C VAL A 16 13.69 -1.28 -1.59
N LEU A 17 12.55 -1.93 -1.40
CA LEU A 17 11.92 -2.07 -0.08
C LEU A 17 12.80 -2.88 0.89
N GLY A 18 13.39 -3.98 0.41
CA GLY A 18 14.31 -4.80 1.20
C GLY A 18 15.54 -4.01 1.63
N PHE A 19 16.09 -3.18 0.73
CA PHE A 19 17.20 -2.28 1.05
C PHE A 19 16.83 -1.23 2.09
N ILE A 20 15.70 -0.51 1.93
CA ILE A 20 15.34 0.55 2.90
C ILE A 20 15.08 -0.04 4.28
N PHE A 21 14.40 -1.19 4.39
CA PHE A 21 14.13 -1.82 5.69
C PHE A 21 15.35 -2.50 6.29
N GLY A 22 16.27 -3.00 5.46
CA GLY A 22 17.50 -3.65 5.90
C GLY A 22 18.65 -2.67 6.18
N PHE A 23 18.45 -1.38 5.93
CA PHE A 23 19.50 -0.37 6.02
C PHE A 23 20.04 -0.20 7.44
N ASP A 24 19.15 -0.12 8.43
CA ASP A 24 19.51 -0.10 9.85
C ASP A 24 19.37 -1.52 10.43
N ASP A 25 20.49 -2.12 10.81
CA ASP A 25 20.52 -3.43 11.48
C ASP A 25 20.34 -3.33 13.01
N GLY A 26 20.20 -2.12 13.55
CA GLY A 26 20.03 -1.82 14.96
C GLY A 26 21.28 -2.07 15.81
N ALA A 27 22.43 -2.43 15.19
CA ALA A 27 23.66 -2.68 15.91
C ALA A 27 24.35 -1.37 16.31
N LYS A 28 24.93 -1.32 17.52
CA LYS A 28 25.69 -0.14 17.97
C LYS A 28 26.96 0.11 17.16
N ASN A 29 27.60 -0.98 16.71
CA ASN A 29 28.81 -0.95 15.91
C ASN A 29 28.52 -1.61 14.57
N PHE A 30 28.92 -0.95 13.48
CA PHE A 30 28.77 -1.50 12.14
C PHE A 30 29.68 -2.71 11.94
N LEU A 31 29.07 -3.88 11.74
CA LEU A 31 29.76 -5.09 11.34
C LEU A 31 29.20 -5.53 10.00
N PHE A 32 30.01 -5.38 8.94
CA PHE A 32 29.60 -5.60 7.55
C PHE A 32 28.91 -6.96 7.32
N ILE A 33 29.41 -8.02 7.95
CA ILE A 33 28.85 -9.38 7.80
C ILE A 33 27.46 -9.50 8.43
N ASN A 34 27.22 -8.86 9.58
CA ASN A 34 25.93 -8.88 10.26
C ASN A 34 24.92 -8.05 9.46
N TRP A 35 25.35 -6.90 8.95
CA TRP A 35 24.53 -6.03 8.13
C TRP A 35 24.07 -6.74 6.83
N ILE A 36 24.97 -7.44 6.12
CA ILE A 36 24.59 -8.23 4.93
C ILE A 36 23.60 -9.35 5.30
N SER A 37 23.84 -10.07 6.39
CA SER A 37 22.95 -11.15 6.84
C SER A 37 21.54 -10.60 7.13
N ASN A 38 21.45 -9.47 7.84
CA ASN A 38 20.20 -8.76 8.08
C ASN A 38 19.53 -8.34 6.77
N LEU A 39 20.29 -7.77 5.84
CA LEU A 39 19.78 -7.33 4.55
C LEU A 39 19.17 -8.49 3.74
N ILE A 40 19.83 -9.64 3.67
CA ILE A 40 19.32 -10.83 2.98
C ILE A 40 18.02 -11.32 3.64
N TRP A 41 17.98 -11.36 4.98
CA TRP A 41 16.81 -11.78 5.73
C TRP A 41 15.62 -10.83 5.50
N ILE A 42 15.83 -9.53 5.62
CA ILE A 42 14.80 -8.51 5.39
C ILE A 42 14.32 -8.51 3.94
N LEU A 43 15.23 -8.71 2.98
CA LEU A 43 14.88 -8.83 1.56
C LEU A 43 13.94 -10.02 1.32
N PHE A 44 14.22 -11.17 1.94
CA PHE A 44 13.37 -12.35 1.86
C PHE A 44 11.98 -12.09 2.47
N LEU A 45 11.91 -11.52 3.68
CA LEU A 45 10.65 -11.15 4.33
C LEU A 45 9.84 -10.16 3.48
N THR A 46 10.51 -9.17 2.90
CA THR A 46 9.88 -8.17 2.02
C THR A 46 9.32 -8.81 0.76
N ALA A 47 10.05 -9.76 0.16
CA ALA A 47 9.57 -10.51 -1.01
C ALA A 47 8.27 -11.25 -0.69
N ILE A 48 8.20 -11.96 0.45
CA ILE A 48 6.97 -12.64 0.89
C ILE A 48 5.82 -11.64 1.07
N ALA A 49 6.06 -10.53 1.77
CA ALA A 49 5.03 -9.52 2.04
C ALA A 49 4.44 -8.93 0.74
N VAL A 50 5.31 -8.50 -0.18
CA VAL A 50 4.90 -7.88 -1.45
C VAL A 50 4.19 -8.88 -2.36
N LEU A 51 4.73 -10.10 -2.50
CA LEU A 51 4.13 -11.12 -3.37
C LEU A 51 2.78 -11.58 -2.83
N PHE A 52 2.65 -11.81 -1.52
CA PHE A 52 1.37 -12.20 -0.93
C PHE A 52 0.30 -11.11 -1.12
N ARG A 53 0.65 -9.85 -0.87
CA ARG A 53 -0.25 -8.71 -1.12
C ARG A 53 -0.71 -8.68 -2.58
N GLU A 54 0.21 -8.78 -3.53
CA GLU A 54 -0.11 -8.73 -4.96
C GLU A 54 -0.98 -9.93 -5.40
N LEU A 55 -0.73 -11.11 -4.84
CA LEU A 55 -1.57 -12.28 -5.08
C LEU A 55 -3.01 -12.05 -4.61
N VAL A 56 -3.21 -11.49 -3.41
CA VAL A 56 -4.56 -11.18 -2.89
C VAL A 56 -5.26 -10.16 -3.79
N ILE A 57 -4.58 -9.08 -4.19
CA ILE A 57 -5.16 -8.06 -5.09
C ILE A 57 -5.58 -8.69 -6.42
N LYS A 58 -4.73 -9.52 -7.03
CA LYS A 58 -5.07 -10.22 -8.28
C LYS A 58 -6.24 -11.19 -8.10
N LEU A 59 -6.34 -11.88 -6.96
CA LEU A 59 -7.45 -12.77 -6.67
C LEU A 59 -8.77 -12.01 -6.56
N PHE A 60 -8.78 -10.86 -5.87
CA PHE A 60 -9.96 -10.00 -5.76
C PHE A 60 -10.30 -9.35 -7.10
N ALA A 61 -9.33 -8.83 -7.84
CA ALA A 61 -9.55 -8.24 -9.17
C ALA A 61 -10.23 -9.23 -10.13
N ARG A 62 -9.80 -10.50 -10.13
CA ARG A 62 -10.42 -11.56 -10.93
C ARG A 62 -11.89 -11.82 -10.59
N ARG A 63 -12.30 -11.66 -9.33
CA ARG A 63 -13.73 -11.80 -8.93
C ARG A 63 -14.61 -10.70 -9.53
N HIS A 64 -14.01 -9.57 -9.89
CA HIS A 64 -14.66 -8.42 -10.52
C HIS A 64 -14.38 -8.32 -12.03
N ASP A 65 -13.88 -9.39 -12.67
CA ASP A 65 -13.57 -9.42 -14.12
C ASP A 65 -12.58 -8.31 -14.53
N VAL A 66 -11.65 -7.99 -13.63
CA VAL A 66 -10.62 -6.96 -13.79
C VAL A 66 -9.24 -7.60 -13.68
N GLN A 67 -8.31 -7.15 -14.51
CA GLN A 67 -6.90 -7.50 -14.42
C GLN A 67 -6.14 -6.42 -13.65
N SER A 68 -5.54 -6.79 -12.52
CA SER A 68 -4.57 -5.94 -11.82
C SER A 68 -3.17 -6.09 -12.45
N GLN A 69 -2.51 -4.96 -12.70
CA GLN A 69 -1.11 -4.87 -13.13
C GLN A 69 -0.33 -4.03 -12.15
N TYR A 70 0.70 -4.61 -11.53
CA TYR A 70 1.62 -3.89 -10.66
C TYR A 70 2.60 -3.04 -11.50
N GLU A 71 2.69 -1.76 -11.17
CA GLU A 71 3.58 -0.78 -11.80
C GLU A 71 4.35 -0.02 -10.72
N ILE A 72 5.57 0.45 -11.04
CA ILE A 72 6.29 1.37 -10.14
C ILE A 72 5.51 2.69 -10.06
N TRP A 73 5.52 3.34 -8.90
CA TRP A 73 4.84 4.61 -8.75
C TRP A 73 5.61 5.73 -9.46
N TYR A 74 5.08 6.11 -10.61
CA TYR A 74 5.52 7.28 -11.36
C TYR A 74 4.61 8.47 -11.06
N VAL A 75 5.22 9.64 -10.95
CA VAL A 75 4.48 10.90 -10.89
C VAL A 75 4.53 11.54 -12.27
N ASP A 76 3.38 11.49 -12.94
CA ASP A 76 3.21 12.03 -14.28
C ASP A 76 3.05 13.57 -14.25
N TYR A 77 2.64 14.13 -13.11
CA TYR A 77 2.35 15.56 -12.94
C TYR A 77 2.47 15.98 -11.47
N LEU A 78 3.11 17.12 -11.21
CA LEU A 78 3.34 17.68 -9.86
C LEU A 78 2.23 18.69 -9.46
N GLY A 79 1.00 18.47 -9.90
CA GLY A 79 -0.14 19.37 -9.65
C GLY A 79 -1.44 18.62 -9.36
N PHE A 80 -2.41 19.29 -8.75
CA PHE A 80 -3.75 18.74 -8.62
C PHE A 80 -4.36 18.53 -10.01
N TYR A 81 -4.95 17.35 -10.23
CA TYR A 81 -5.60 16.97 -11.48
C TYR A 81 -6.86 17.81 -11.69
N LEU A 82 -6.71 19.10 -11.98
CA LEU A 82 -7.78 19.94 -12.48
C LEU A 82 -8.00 19.55 -13.95
N LYS A 83 -8.75 18.45 -14.10
CA LYS A 83 -9.32 18.02 -15.36
C LYS A 83 -10.19 19.17 -15.87
N GLU A 84 -9.68 19.86 -16.89
CA GLU A 84 -10.41 20.73 -17.79
C GLU A 84 -11.14 21.95 -17.19
N LYS A 85 -10.47 23.11 -17.25
CA LYS A 85 -11.03 24.22 -18.05
C LYS A 85 -9.89 24.82 -18.87
N LYS A 86 -10.15 25.06 -20.17
CA LYS A 86 -9.31 25.83 -21.10
C LYS A 86 -9.26 27.31 -20.69
N GLY A 87 -8.90 27.60 -19.44
CA GLY A 87 -8.69 28.96 -18.96
C GLY A 87 -7.26 29.39 -19.27
N LYS A 88 -7.09 30.49 -20.01
CA LYS A 88 -5.81 31.20 -20.21
C LYS A 88 -5.38 31.88 -18.89
N GLY A 89 -5.10 31.10 -17.86
CA GLY A 89 -4.71 31.59 -16.54
C GLY A 89 -3.22 31.43 -16.28
N PHE A 90 -2.69 32.30 -15.42
CA PHE A 90 -1.30 32.40 -14.94
C PHE A 90 -0.65 31.07 -14.47
N LEU A 91 -1.46 30.05 -14.17
CA LEU A 91 -1.02 28.69 -13.82
C LEU A 91 -0.46 27.86 -15.00
N ASN A 92 -0.43 28.38 -16.24
CA ASN A 92 0.16 27.67 -17.38
C ASN A 92 1.70 27.56 -17.34
N ILE A 93 2.39 28.28 -16.44
CA ILE A 93 3.87 28.23 -16.31
C ILE A 93 4.35 26.85 -15.80
N PHE A 94 3.56 26.16 -14.98
CA PHE A 94 3.89 24.82 -14.46
C PHE A 94 3.27 23.68 -15.29
N ARG A 95 2.73 24.00 -16.48
CA ARG A 95 1.99 23.05 -17.30
C ARG A 95 2.82 22.41 -18.41
N GLU A 96 4.13 22.64 -18.41
CA GLU A 96 5.00 21.83 -19.26
C GLU A 96 4.87 20.38 -18.83
N THR A 97 4.17 19.60 -19.67
CA THR A 97 4.00 18.18 -19.50
C THR A 97 5.39 17.57 -19.43
N ILE A 98 5.72 17.00 -18.28
CA ILE A 98 6.97 16.27 -18.13
C ILE A 98 6.93 15.14 -19.16
N LYS A 99 7.76 15.25 -20.21
CA LYS A 99 7.74 14.31 -21.35
C LYS A 99 8.07 12.87 -20.95
N LYS A 100 8.65 12.67 -19.75
CA LYS A 100 9.05 11.36 -19.23
C LYS A 100 8.67 11.22 -17.74
N PRO A 101 7.82 10.27 -17.37
CA PRO A 101 7.44 10.05 -15.98
C PRO A 101 8.66 9.69 -15.11
N TYR A 102 8.79 10.31 -13.94
CA TYR A 102 9.87 10.02 -12.99
C TYR A 102 9.40 9.04 -11.90
N PRO A 103 10.22 8.01 -11.54
CA PRO A 103 9.89 7.04 -10.51
C PRO A 103 10.09 7.63 -9.10
N LEU A 104 9.32 8.67 -8.76
CA LEU A 104 9.46 9.40 -7.50
C LEU A 104 9.27 8.50 -6.28
N GLY A 105 8.43 7.45 -6.35
CA GLY A 105 8.25 6.53 -5.23
C GLY A 105 9.55 5.87 -4.77
N ILE A 106 10.35 5.37 -5.72
CA ILE A 106 11.64 4.73 -5.44
C ILE A 106 12.66 5.76 -4.96
N LEU A 107 12.77 6.89 -5.67
CA LEU A 107 13.74 7.93 -5.35
C LEU A 107 13.48 8.53 -3.96
N PHE A 108 12.22 8.80 -3.63
CA PHE A 108 11.83 9.31 -2.32
C PHE A 108 12.06 8.27 -1.21
N ALA A 109 11.77 6.99 -1.45
CA ALA A 109 12.05 5.92 -0.51
C ALA A 109 13.55 5.81 -0.17
N LEU A 110 14.42 5.84 -1.17
CA LEU A 110 15.87 5.75 -0.99
C LEU A 110 16.45 6.99 -0.30
N ILE A 111 16.07 8.19 -0.74
CA ILE A 111 16.55 9.44 -0.13
C ILE A 111 16.11 9.51 1.33
N LEU A 112 14.85 9.19 1.63
CA LEU A 112 14.34 9.24 2.99
C LEU A 112 15.04 8.23 3.91
N ALA A 113 15.29 7.01 3.41
CA ALA A 113 16.01 5.99 4.17
C ALA A 113 17.46 6.43 4.46
N VAL A 114 18.20 6.89 3.46
CA VAL A 114 19.60 7.34 3.65
C VAL A 114 19.67 8.59 4.54
N ALA A 115 18.83 9.60 4.28
CA ALA A 115 18.83 10.85 5.05
C ALA A 115 18.43 10.65 6.52
N SER A 116 17.63 9.62 6.82
CA SER A 116 17.21 9.29 8.18
C SER A 116 18.07 8.23 8.86
N ASN A 117 19.15 7.75 8.21
CA ASN A 117 19.94 6.60 8.64
C ASN A 117 19.06 5.36 8.91
N GLY A 118 18.07 5.10 8.07
CA GLY A 118 17.17 3.95 8.18
C GLY A 118 16.14 4.07 9.30
N LYS A 119 15.87 5.26 9.85
CA LYS A 119 14.82 5.45 10.88
C LYS A 119 13.46 5.81 10.30
N ALA A 120 13.43 6.39 9.11
CA ALA A 120 12.22 6.76 8.39
C ALA A 120 12.19 6.06 7.03
N PHE A 121 11.01 5.55 6.67
CA PHE A 121 10.80 4.81 5.44
C PHE A 121 9.62 5.37 4.68
N PHE A 122 9.62 5.22 3.36
CA PHE A 122 8.46 5.45 2.51
C PHE A 122 8.27 4.21 1.65
N THR A 123 7.17 3.49 1.85
CA THR A 123 6.99 2.16 1.25
C THR A 123 6.03 2.14 0.06
N ALA A 124 5.42 3.27 -0.28
CA ALA A 124 4.53 3.43 -1.43
C ALA A 124 5.35 3.55 -2.74
N VAL A 125 6.14 2.51 -3.05
CA VAL A 125 7.01 2.46 -4.23
C VAL A 125 6.30 1.99 -5.50
N GLY A 126 5.13 1.36 -5.37
CA GLY A 126 4.37 0.81 -6.48
C GLY A 126 2.87 1.10 -6.38
N VAL A 127 2.21 1.06 -7.53
CA VAL A 127 0.78 1.30 -7.72
C VAL A 127 0.18 0.14 -8.52
N HIS A 128 -1.12 -0.05 -8.37
CA HIS A 128 -1.86 -1.00 -9.20
C HIS A 128 -2.57 -0.25 -10.32
N ASN A 129 -2.53 -0.80 -11.53
CA ASN A 129 -3.34 -0.35 -12.64
C ASN A 129 -4.40 -1.42 -12.93
N PHE A 130 -5.67 -1.03 -12.90
CA PHE A 130 -6.78 -1.95 -13.09
C PHE A 130 -7.30 -1.83 -14.52
N LYS A 131 -7.23 -2.93 -15.27
CA LYS A 131 -7.69 -3.01 -16.64
C LYS A 131 -8.90 -3.92 -16.72
N GLU A 132 -9.99 -3.40 -17.25
CA GLU A 132 -11.21 -4.17 -17.46
C GLU A 132 -11.00 -5.23 -18.55
N ILE A 133 -11.59 -6.40 -18.37
CA ILE A 133 -11.64 -7.43 -19.41
C ILE A 133 -13.03 -7.35 -20.04
N GLU A 134 -13.16 -6.56 -21.11
CA GLU A 134 -14.46 -6.25 -21.74
C GLU A 134 -15.29 -7.51 -22.05
N SER A 135 -14.64 -8.57 -22.54
CA SER A 135 -15.29 -9.84 -22.87
C SER A 135 -15.85 -10.59 -21.65
N ALA A 136 -15.24 -10.42 -20.46
CA ALA A 136 -15.67 -11.07 -19.24
C ALA A 136 -16.79 -10.31 -18.52
N ARG A 137 -17.03 -9.03 -18.89
CA ARG A 137 -18.06 -8.18 -18.29
C ARG A 137 -19.40 -8.18 -19.04
N VAL A 138 -19.53 -8.95 -20.11
CA VAL A 138 -20.79 -9.12 -20.83
C VAL A 138 -21.85 -9.72 -19.88
N GLY A 139 -22.98 -9.04 -19.72
CA GLY A 139 -24.07 -9.45 -18.81
C GLY A 139 -23.96 -8.95 -17.37
N ARG A 140 -22.87 -8.24 -17.00
CA ARG A 140 -22.82 -7.52 -15.71
C ARG A 140 -23.73 -6.29 -15.74
N LYS A 141 -24.25 -5.90 -14.57
CA LYS A 141 -25.06 -4.68 -14.40
C LYS A 141 -24.34 -3.42 -14.92
N HIS A 142 -23.02 -3.35 -14.73
CA HIS A 142 -22.19 -2.25 -15.22
C HIS A 142 -21.12 -2.81 -16.16
N GLY A 143 -21.16 -2.39 -17.43
CA GLY A 143 -20.17 -2.79 -18.43
C GLY A 143 -18.76 -2.35 -18.06
N ARG A 144 -18.62 -1.20 -17.39
CA ARG A 144 -17.36 -0.68 -16.85
C ARG A 144 -17.21 -0.96 -15.36
N MET A 145 -15.98 -0.99 -14.88
CA MET A 145 -15.63 -1.11 -13.48
C MET A 145 -16.14 0.11 -12.72
N THR A 146 -16.88 -0.14 -11.66
CA THR A 146 -17.36 0.97 -10.79
C THR A 146 -16.26 1.40 -9.83
N TYR A 147 -16.29 2.66 -9.38
CA TYR A 147 -15.34 3.12 -8.36
C TYR A 147 -15.45 2.32 -7.05
N LEU A 148 -16.63 1.78 -6.73
CA LEU A 148 -16.82 0.91 -5.57
C LEU A 148 -16.06 -0.42 -5.74
N GLU A 149 -16.17 -1.06 -6.92
CA GLU A 149 -15.41 -2.27 -7.25
C GLU A 149 -13.90 -1.99 -7.19
N GLU A 150 -13.47 -0.85 -7.73
CA GLU A 150 -12.06 -0.43 -7.67
C GLU A 150 -11.56 -0.27 -6.24
N ALA A 151 -12.34 0.40 -5.39
CA ALA A 151 -12.03 0.56 -3.99
C ALA A 151 -11.94 -0.79 -3.28
N GLN A 152 -12.89 -1.71 -3.51
CA GLN A 152 -12.91 -3.04 -2.90
C GLN A 152 -11.65 -3.86 -3.26
N ILE A 153 -11.23 -3.79 -4.52
CA ILE A 153 -10.00 -4.45 -4.97
C ILE A 153 -8.79 -3.81 -4.30
N ALA A 154 -8.69 -2.48 -4.27
CA ALA A 154 -7.58 -1.76 -3.65
C ALA A 154 -7.49 -2.02 -2.14
N SER A 155 -8.61 -2.05 -1.41
CA SER A 155 -8.62 -2.33 0.03
C SER A 155 -8.20 -3.75 0.36
N SER A 156 -8.46 -4.73 -0.51
CA SER A 156 -8.01 -6.11 -0.32
C SER A 156 -6.49 -6.22 -0.15
N GLY A 157 -5.71 -5.38 -0.84
CA GLY A 157 -4.25 -5.33 -0.70
C GLY A 157 -3.81 -4.82 0.66
N ILE A 158 -4.51 -3.81 1.18
CA ILE A 158 -4.22 -3.20 2.48
C ILE A 158 -4.58 -4.18 3.61
N PHE A 159 -5.74 -4.84 3.49
CA PHE A 159 -6.12 -5.92 4.41
C PHE A 159 -5.17 -7.11 4.33
N ALA A 160 -4.66 -7.48 3.16
CA ALA A 160 -3.67 -8.56 3.02
C ALA A 160 -2.40 -8.26 3.82
N SER A 161 -1.89 -7.04 3.73
CA SER A 161 -0.75 -6.60 4.53
C SER A 161 -1.08 -6.56 6.03
N LEU A 162 -2.20 -5.99 6.44
CA LEU A 162 -2.61 -5.99 7.86
C LEU A 162 -2.77 -7.42 8.41
N PHE A 163 -3.32 -8.33 7.61
CA PHE A 163 -3.48 -9.74 7.96
C PHE A 163 -2.12 -10.42 8.18
N LEU A 164 -1.15 -10.21 7.28
CA LEU A 164 0.21 -10.72 7.47
C LEU A 164 0.90 -10.11 8.71
N ALA A 165 0.70 -8.82 8.97
CA ALA A 165 1.24 -8.18 10.16
C ALA A 165 0.68 -8.82 11.44
N PHE A 166 -0.64 -9.00 11.48
CA PHE A 166 -1.32 -9.68 12.59
C PHE A 166 -0.83 -11.13 12.78
N LEU A 167 -0.75 -11.92 11.70
CA LEU A 167 -0.24 -13.28 11.75
C LEU A 167 1.21 -13.34 12.25
N ALA A 168 2.06 -12.42 11.78
CA ALA A 168 3.46 -12.36 12.19
C ALA A 168 3.60 -12.14 13.70
N LEU A 169 2.80 -11.23 14.27
CA LEU A 169 2.79 -10.95 15.70
C LEU A 169 2.23 -12.14 16.50
N LEU A 170 1.14 -12.74 16.05
CA LEU A 170 0.51 -13.87 16.72
C LEU A 170 1.42 -15.11 16.72
N ILE A 171 2.02 -15.47 15.57
CA ILE A 171 2.99 -16.57 15.48
C ILE A 171 4.25 -16.25 16.30
N GLY A 172 4.71 -14.98 16.28
CA GLY A 172 5.84 -14.53 17.07
C GLY A 172 5.63 -14.73 18.58
N GLU A 173 4.45 -14.42 19.08
CA GLU A 173 4.05 -14.62 20.48
C GLU A 173 3.91 -16.11 20.82
N MET A 174 3.26 -16.91 19.97
CA MET A 174 3.03 -18.34 20.21
C MET A 174 4.32 -19.19 20.21
N PHE A 175 5.27 -18.88 19.33
CA PHE A 175 6.49 -19.69 19.14
C PHE A 175 7.76 -18.99 19.63
N ASN A 176 7.65 -17.81 20.26
CA ASN A 176 8.78 -16.98 20.71
C ASN A 176 9.75 -16.63 19.57
N PHE A 177 9.22 -16.39 18.36
CA PHE A 177 10.00 -15.97 17.19
C PHE A 177 10.02 -14.44 17.06
N LYS A 178 11.18 -13.89 16.69
CA LYS A 178 11.35 -12.45 16.45
C LYS A 178 10.84 -12.04 15.06
N LEU A 179 9.52 -12.09 14.86
CA LEU A 179 8.86 -11.70 13.61
C LEU A 179 8.41 -10.23 13.57
N TYR A 180 8.83 -9.42 14.54
CA TYR A 180 8.50 -8.00 14.61
C TYR A 180 8.88 -7.22 13.35
N SER A 181 10.03 -7.54 12.72
CA SER A 181 10.42 -6.90 11.46
C SER A 181 9.44 -7.21 10.33
N PHE A 182 8.95 -8.45 10.22
CA PHE A 182 7.95 -8.82 9.22
C PHE A 182 6.59 -8.15 9.46
N ALA A 183 6.19 -8.02 10.72
CA ALA A 183 5.00 -7.27 11.10
C ALA A 183 5.10 -5.79 10.72
N ASN A 184 6.23 -5.16 11.03
CA ASN A 184 6.50 -3.76 10.70
C ASN A 184 6.52 -3.50 9.20
N ILE A 185 7.18 -4.36 8.40
CA ILE A 185 7.20 -4.25 6.93
C ILE A 185 5.76 -4.19 6.39
N ASN A 186 4.92 -5.13 6.82
CA ASN A 186 3.53 -5.22 6.38
C ASN A 186 2.69 -4.04 6.87
N PHE A 187 2.88 -3.61 8.10
CA PHE A 187 2.19 -2.42 8.63
C PHE A 187 2.54 -1.17 7.83
N TYR A 188 3.83 -0.90 7.59
CA TYR A 188 4.26 0.26 6.82
C TYR A 188 3.78 0.16 5.37
N LEU A 189 3.76 -1.02 4.75
CA LEU A 189 3.13 -1.22 3.44
C LEU A 189 1.65 -0.81 3.47
N ALA A 190 0.88 -1.25 4.47
CA ALA A 190 -0.52 -0.85 4.59
C ALA A 190 -0.67 0.67 4.80
N LEU A 191 0.14 1.26 5.69
CA LEU A 191 0.05 2.68 6.08
C LEU A 191 0.32 3.61 4.90
N PHE A 192 1.43 3.45 4.19
CA PHE A 192 1.77 4.36 3.09
C PHE A 192 0.89 4.17 1.86
N ASN A 193 0.36 2.96 1.64
CA ASN A 193 -0.60 2.74 0.56
C ASN A 193 -2.00 3.30 0.88
N MET A 194 -2.33 3.60 2.15
CA MET A 194 -3.56 4.30 2.52
C MET A 194 -3.53 5.80 2.26
N ILE A 195 -2.38 6.39 1.91
CA ILE A 195 -2.30 7.83 1.64
C ILE A 195 -3.14 8.16 0.39
N PRO A 196 -4.08 9.13 0.46
CA PRO A 196 -5.00 9.44 -0.63
C PRO A 196 -4.32 10.36 -1.67
N LEU A 197 -3.21 9.89 -2.25
CA LEU A 197 -2.38 10.65 -3.17
C LEU A 197 -2.25 9.94 -4.53
N SER A 198 -2.50 10.70 -5.61
CA SER A 198 -2.25 10.26 -6.99
C SER A 198 -2.94 8.91 -7.31
N ARG A 199 -2.17 7.91 -7.79
CA ARG A 199 -2.62 6.57 -8.18
C ARG A 199 -2.45 5.52 -7.08
N LEU A 200 -2.13 5.92 -5.85
CA LEU A 200 -2.00 4.99 -4.72
C LEU A 200 -3.37 4.36 -4.37
N ASP A 201 -3.33 3.19 -3.74
CA ASP A 201 -4.53 2.42 -3.39
C ASP A 201 -5.49 3.22 -2.49
N GLY A 202 -4.95 4.03 -1.57
CA GLY A 202 -5.70 4.90 -0.67
C GLY A 202 -6.53 5.94 -1.40
N ALA A 203 -6.03 6.49 -2.51
CA ALA A 203 -6.79 7.43 -3.33
C ALA A 203 -8.00 6.75 -3.96
N LYS A 204 -7.83 5.53 -4.49
CA LYS A 204 -8.91 4.74 -5.08
C LYS A 204 -9.98 4.36 -4.06
N ILE A 205 -9.54 3.98 -2.86
CA ILE A 205 -10.45 3.66 -1.75
C ILE A 205 -11.23 4.91 -1.34
N PHE A 206 -10.55 6.05 -1.18
CA PHE A 206 -11.17 7.33 -0.83
C PHE A 206 -12.22 7.77 -1.85
N PHE A 207 -11.89 7.74 -3.14
CA PHE A 207 -12.80 8.18 -4.20
C PHE A 207 -13.90 7.16 -4.51
N GLY A 208 -13.69 5.87 -4.25
CA GLY A 208 -14.72 4.85 -4.47
C GLY A 208 -15.69 4.66 -3.32
N SER A 209 -15.22 4.75 -2.08
CA SER A 209 -16.08 4.73 -0.89
C SER A 209 -15.40 5.37 0.30
N LEU A 210 -15.83 6.60 0.62
CA LEU A 210 -15.33 7.34 1.78
C LEU A 210 -15.56 6.58 3.10
N LEU A 211 -16.69 5.89 3.23
CA LEU A 211 -16.99 5.05 4.40
C LEU A 211 -15.93 3.95 4.56
N MET A 212 -15.58 3.27 3.47
CA MET A 212 -14.58 2.22 3.50
C MET A 212 -13.18 2.79 3.77
N TYR A 213 -12.86 3.97 3.24
CA TYR A 213 -11.61 4.67 3.56
C TYR A 213 -11.48 4.95 5.06
N ILE A 214 -12.52 5.53 5.66
CA ILE A 214 -12.56 5.83 7.10
C ILE A 214 -12.40 4.54 7.90
N PHE A 215 -13.13 3.48 7.54
CA PHE A 215 -13.02 2.18 8.19
C PHE A 215 -11.57 1.67 8.20
N VAL A 216 -10.96 1.55 7.01
CA VAL A 216 -9.61 0.99 6.87
C VAL A 216 -8.57 1.86 7.58
N LEU A 217 -8.70 3.18 7.50
CA LEU A 217 -7.75 4.11 8.12
C LEU A 217 -7.80 4.03 9.65
N VAL A 218 -9.01 4.09 10.23
CA VAL A 218 -9.20 4.00 11.68
C VAL A 218 -8.76 2.62 12.17
N PHE A 219 -9.14 1.56 11.46
CA PHE A 219 -8.75 0.19 11.80
C PHE A 219 -7.22 0.03 11.80
N LEU A 220 -6.54 0.56 10.79
CA LEU A 220 -5.09 0.51 10.68
C LEU A 220 -4.39 1.26 11.83
N VAL A 221 -4.81 2.50 12.11
CA VAL A 221 -4.15 3.34 13.13
C VAL A 221 -4.40 2.80 14.53
N ILE A 222 -5.66 2.53 14.88
CA ILE A 222 -6.03 2.05 16.21
C ILE A 222 -5.54 0.61 16.42
N GLY A 223 -5.70 -0.25 15.43
CA GLY A 223 -5.21 -1.63 15.48
C GLY A 223 -3.72 -1.68 15.77
N PHE A 224 -2.91 -0.90 15.05
CA PHE A 224 -1.47 -0.88 15.29
C PHE A 224 -1.06 -0.32 16.66
N LEU A 225 -1.74 0.73 17.14
CA LEU A 225 -1.47 1.28 18.47
C LEU A 225 -1.77 0.26 19.57
N LEU A 226 -2.91 -0.43 19.48
CA LEU A 226 -3.35 -1.39 20.50
C LEU A 226 -2.67 -2.76 20.40
N MET A 227 -2.22 -3.17 19.21
CA MET A 227 -1.45 -4.41 19.02
C MET A 227 -0.14 -4.45 19.83
N LYS A 228 0.38 -3.29 20.26
CA LYS A 228 1.54 -3.20 21.16
C LYS A 228 1.24 -3.69 22.59
N LEU A 229 -0.02 -3.69 23.00
CA LEU A 229 -0.45 -4.13 24.34
C LEU A 229 -0.82 -5.61 24.33
N ASN A 230 -1.70 -5.99 23.42
CA ASN A 230 -2.11 -7.38 23.20
C ASN A 230 -2.61 -7.51 21.77
N VAL A 231 -2.06 -8.47 21.02
CA VAL A 231 -2.29 -8.59 19.57
C VAL A 231 -3.76 -8.88 19.26
N LEU A 232 -4.38 -9.83 19.98
CA LEU A 232 -5.77 -10.23 19.79
C LEU A 232 -6.75 -9.14 20.19
N LEU A 233 -6.59 -8.58 21.40
CA LEU A 233 -7.46 -7.51 21.89
C LEU A 233 -7.31 -6.25 21.03
N GLY A 234 -6.10 -5.91 20.60
CA GLY A 234 -5.86 -4.75 19.77
C GLY A 234 -6.55 -4.85 18.41
N PHE A 235 -6.56 -6.03 17.80
CA PHE A 235 -7.31 -6.28 16.57
C PHE A 235 -8.83 -6.14 16.78
N LEU A 236 -9.39 -6.78 17.82
CA LEU A 236 -10.83 -6.75 18.11
C LEU A 236 -11.32 -5.34 18.45
N ILE A 237 -10.64 -4.64 19.36
CA ILE A 237 -10.98 -3.27 19.75
C ILE A 237 -10.81 -2.33 18.57
N GLY A 238 -9.73 -2.48 17.78
CA GLY A 238 -9.53 -1.70 16.55
C GLY A 238 -10.67 -1.86 15.56
N PHE A 239 -11.18 -3.08 15.38
CA PHE A 239 -12.32 -3.36 14.51
C PHE A 239 -13.61 -2.68 15.01
N LEU A 240 -13.92 -2.82 16.31
CA LEU A 240 -15.10 -2.20 16.91
C LEU A 240 -15.09 -0.68 16.82
N ILE A 241 -13.93 -0.05 17.08
CA ILE A 241 -13.77 1.41 16.97
C ILE A 241 -13.90 1.86 15.51
N ALA A 242 -13.29 1.15 14.57
CA ALA A 242 -13.43 1.47 13.15
C ALA A 242 -14.88 1.35 12.67
N PHE A 243 -15.60 0.32 13.09
CA PHE A 243 -17.01 0.16 12.78
C PHE A 243 -17.88 1.27 13.40
N GLY A 244 -17.63 1.61 14.66
CA GLY A 244 -18.30 2.74 15.33
C GLY A 244 -18.07 4.08 14.63
N ALA A 245 -16.85 4.33 14.14
CA ALA A 245 -16.51 5.54 13.39
C ALA A 245 -17.28 5.63 12.06
N VAL A 246 -17.45 4.51 11.35
CA VAL A 246 -18.25 4.44 10.12
C VAL A 246 -19.73 4.71 10.41
N LEU A 247 -20.30 4.08 11.44
CA LEU A 247 -21.69 4.32 11.83
C LEU A 247 -21.92 5.77 12.21
N PHE A 248 -21.04 6.35 13.02
CA PHE A 248 -21.11 7.76 13.39
C PHE A 248 -21.08 8.68 12.18
N TYR A 249 -20.17 8.44 11.23
CA TYR A 249 -20.10 9.21 10.00
C TYR A 249 -21.37 9.05 9.16
N TYR A 250 -21.89 7.82 9.02
CA TYR A 250 -23.11 7.51 8.28
C TYR A 250 -24.31 8.29 8.83
N PHE A 251 -24.56 8.22 10.14
CA PHE A 251 -25.70 8.91 10.77
C PHE A 251 -25.60 10.43 10.74
N LYS A 252 -24.39 11.00 10.67
CA LYS A 252 -24.19 12.44 10.69
C LYS A 252 -24.35 13.12 9.33
N TYR A 253 -24.00 12.43 8.24
CA TYR A 253 -23.87 13.06 6.91
C TYR A 253 -24.78 12.47 5.84
N ILE A 254 -25.27 11.24 5.99
CA ILE A 254 -26.05 10.56 4.95
C ILE A 254 -27.55 10.58 5.28
N ASN A 255 -27.91 10.57 6.56
CA ASN A 255 -29.27 10.84 7.03
C ASN A 255 -29.48 12.34 7.25
#